data_AF-A0A6J4PBF9-F1
#
_entry.id   AF-A0A6J4PBF9-F1
#
_cell.length_a   1.000
_cell.length_b   1.000
_cell.length_c   1.000
_cell.angle_alpha   90.00
_cell.angle_beta   90.00
_cell.angle_gamma   90.00
#
_symmetry.space_group_name_H-M   'P 1'
#
loop_
_entity.id
_entity.type
_entity.pdbx_description
1 polymer ?
#
loop_
_entity_poly.entity_id
_entity_poly.type
_entity_poly.pdbx_seq_one_letter_code
_entity_poly.pdbx_strand_id
1 'polypeptide(L)'
;MTAQPDRATRLREALDRDGDRCVWCRRRCTGLVRPTTEHLVPRVKGGPSWRENEVVACSRCNRERGHATPADWLAECGRRGWEPDVDTVVGSLRALDRAIATRGGQRRARPYLAGQLRRLS
;
A
#
# COMPACT_ATOMS: atom_id res chain seq x y z
N MET A 1 -12.89 23.03 2.91
CA MET A 1 -12.78 21.56 3.00
C MET A 1 -12.33 21.04 1.65
N THR A 2 -11.05 20.72 1.47
CA THR A 2 -10.59 20.11 0.22
C THR A 2 -11.21 18.72 0.10
N ALA A 3 -12.01 18.49 -0.95
CA ALA A 3 -12.57 17.19 -1.24
C ALA A 3 -11.45 16.15 -1.38
N GLN A 4 -11.67 14.93 -0.89
CA GLN A 4 -10.70 13.85 -1.10
C GLN A 4 -10.56 13.59 -2.61
N PRO A 5 -9.34 13.46 -3.14
CA PRO A 5 -9.13 13.15 -4.55
C PRO A 5 -9.84 11.83 -4.89
N ASP A 6 -10.41 11.75 -6.09
CA ASP A 6 -11.03 10.52 -6.57
C ASP A 6 -10.00 9.39 -6.77
N ARG A 7 -10.48 8.18 -7.06
CA ARG A 7 -9.61 7.00 -7.23
C ARG A 7 -8.61 7.17 -8.38
N ALA A 8 -9.01 7.81 -9.47
CA ALA A 8 -8.15 7.97 -10.64
C ALA A 8 -7.00 8.94 -10.34
N THR A 9 -7.30 10.00 -9.60
CA THR A 9 -6.32 10.99 -9.13
C THR A 9 -5.32 10.36 -8.18
N ARG A 10 -5.79 9.59 -7.18
CA ARG A 10 -4.88 8.88 -6.26
C ARG A 10 -3.99 7.85 -6.96
N LEU A 11 -4.49 7.19 -8.00
CA LEU A 11 -3.67 6.27 -8.80
C LEU A 11 -2.55 7.00 -9.53
N ARG A 12 -2.84 8.15 -10.15
CA ARG A 12 -1.79 8.97 -10.78
C ARG A 12 -0.76 9.46 -9.75
N GLU A 13 -1.22 9.97 -8.61
CA GLU A 13 -0.33 10.42 -7.54
C GLU A 13 0.57 9.30 -6.98
N ALA A 14 0.06 8.07 -6.93
CA ALA A 14 0.84 6.89 -6.53
C ALA A 14 1.87 6.52 -7.61
N LEU A 15 1.50 6.55 -8.90
CA LEU A 15 2.42 6.31 -10.01
C LEU A 15 3.54 7.37 -10.08
N ASP A 16 3.20 8.65 -9.86
CA ASP A 16 4.18 9.74 -9.84
C ASP A 16 5.15 9.62 -8.66
N ARG A 17 4.70 9.06 -7.52
CA ARG A 17 5.52 8.89 -6.32
C ARG A 17 6.38 7.62 -6.34
N ASP A 18 5.75 6.48 -6.68
CA ASP A 18 6.33 5.14 -6.51
C ASP A 18 6.91 4.59 -7.83
N GLY A 19 6.62 5.25 -8.94
CA GLY A 19 6.96 4.79 -10.29
C GLY A 19 5.94 3.82 -10.88
N ASP A 20 6.23 3.34 -12.09
CA ASP A 20 5.33 2.51 -12.90
C ASP A 20 5.39 1.01 -12.57
N ARG A 21 6.09 0.59 -11.51
CA ARG A 21 6.27 -0.83 -11.18
C ARG A 21 5.38 -1.25 -10.03
N CYS A 22 4.79 -2.45 -10.14
CA CYS A 22 4.07 -3.07 -9.04
C CYS A 22 5.02 -3.23 -7.83
N VAL A 23 4.61 -2.71 -6.66
CA VAL A 23 5.39 -2.80 -5.43
C VAL A 23 5.67 -4.26 -5.01
N TRP A 24 4.82 -5.19 -5.43
CA TRP A 24 4.92 -6.61 -5.04
C TRP A 24 5.75 -7.46 -6.01
N CYS A 25 5.38 -7.48 -7.30
CA CYS A 25 6.05 -8.36 -8.28
C CYS A 25 7.00 -7.63 -9.23
N ARG A 26 7.22 -6.32 -9.07
CA ARG A 26 8.12 -5.45 -9.85
C ARG A 26 7.89 -5.36 -11.36
N ARG A 27 6.90 -6.08 -11.89
CA ARG A 27 6.43 -5.91 -13.27
C ARG A 27 5.99 -4.46 -13.46
N ARG A 28 6.41 -3.86 -14.59
CA ARG A 28 5.89 -2.56 -15.02
C ARG A 28 4.39 -2.69 -15.27
N CYS A 29 3.63 -1.75 -14.73
CA CYS A 29 2.20 -1.64 -14.85
C CYS A 29 1.84 -0.83 -16.11
N THR A 30 2.23 -1.35 -17.26
CA THR A 30 1.97 -0.77 -18.58
C THR A 30 1.24 -1.78 -19.47
N GLY A 31 0.52 -1.28 -20.48
CA GLY A 31 -0.23 -2.12 -21.42
C GLY A 31 -1.24 -3.05 -20.72
N LEU A 32 -1.04 -4.35 -20.85
CA LEU A 32 -1.92 -5.38 -20.28
C LEU A 32 -1.80 -5.50 -18.75
N VAL A 33 -0.71 -5.04 -18.15
CA VAL A 33 -0.51 -5.06 -16.69
C VAL A 33 -1.12 -3.80 -16.10
N ARG A 34 -2.42 -3.84 -15.80
CA ARG A 34 -3.16 -2.66 -15.32
C ARG A 34 -2.70 -2.22 -13.92
N PRO A 35 -2.32 -0.94 -13.72
CA PRO A 35 -2.01 -0.40 -12.39
C PRO A 35 -3.29 -0.19 -11.57
N THR A 36 -3.15 -0.32 -10.25
CA THR A 36 -4.19 -0.06 -9.25
C THR A 36 -3.57 0.52 -7.99
N THR A 37 -4.38 1.19 -7.17
CA THR A 37 -4.02 1.59 -5.80
C THR A 37 -4.34 0.45 -4.83
N GLU A 38 -3.33 0.01 -4.08
CA GLU A 38 -3.43 -1.01 -3.03
C GLU A 38 -3.40 -0.38 -1.64
N HIS A 39 -4.37 -0.71 -0.77
CA HIS A 39 -4.36 -0.25 0.62
C HIS A 39 -3.44 -1.11 1.49
N LEU A 40 -2.34 -0.58 2.01
CA LEU A 40 -1.44 -1.35 2.88
C LEU A 40 -2.14 -1.80 4.18
N VAL A 41 -2.90 -0.89 4.80
CA VAL A 41 -3.88 -1.21 5.84
C VAL A 41 -5.25 -1.35 5.19
N PRO A 42 -5.86 -2.55 5.14
CA PRO A 42 -7.16 -2.75 4.50
C PRO A 42 -8.26 -1.88 5.11
N ARG A 43 -9.20 -1.40 4.29
CA ARG A 43 -10.35 -0.60 4.74
C ARG A 43 -11.18 -1.30 5.81
N VAL A 44 -11.35 -2.62 5.71
CA VAL A 44 -12.04 -3.46 6.71
C VAL A 44 -11.34 -3.48 8.09
N LYS A 45 -10.04 -3.14 8.12
CA LYS A 45 -9.25 -2.96 9.36
C LYS A 45 -9.16 -1.49 9.78
N GLY A 46 -9.94 -0.60 9.15
CA GLY A 46 -9.99 0.83 9.45
C GLY A 46 -8.93 1.67 8.72
N GLY A 47 -8.24 1.11 7.71
CA GLY A 47 -7.28 1.86 6.91
C GLY A 47 -7.96 2.95 6.06
N PRO A 48 -7.46 4.20 6.07
CA PRO A 48 -8.05 5.29 5.30
C PRO A 48 -7.66 5.23 3.81
N SER A 49 -8.48 5.82 2.94
CA SER A 49 -8.13 6.10 1.53
C SER A 49 -7.24 7.35 1.45
N TRP A 50 -6.10 7.31 2.13
CA TRP A 50 -5.11 8.37 2.12
C TRP A 50 -3.92 7.99 1.25
N ARG A 51 -3.27 9.00 0.68
CA ARG A 51 -2.08 8.83 -0.16
C ARG A 51 -1.00 7.99 0.54
N GLU A 52 -0.82 8.13 1.85
CA GLU A 52 0.18 7.37 2.62
C GLU A 52 -0.19 5.89 2.83
N ASN A 53 -1.47 5.53 2.69
CA ASN A 53 -1.94 4.15 2.83
C ASN A 53 -2.09 3.42 1.49
N GLU A 54 -1.89 4.11 0.36
CA GLU A 54 -2.10 3.56 -0.98
C GLU A 54 -0.78 3.50 -1.74
N VAL A 55 -0.44 2.34 -2.32
CA VAL A 55 0.75 2.10 -3.16
C VAL A 55 0.36 1.56 -4.54
N VAL A 56 1.28 1.62 -5.50
CA VAL A 56 1.07 1.03 -6.85
C VAL A 56 1.16 -0.50 -6.80
N ALA A 57 0.09 -1.17 -7.23
CA ALA A 57 0.07 -2.62 -7.44
C ALA A 57 -0.59 -2.96 -8.78
N CYS A 58 -0.11 -4.01 -9.45
CA CYS A 58 -0.84 -4.57 -10.59
C CYS A 58 -2.14 -5.23 -10.14
N SER A 59 -3.14 -5.26 -11.01
CA SER A 59 -4.46 -5.85 -10.72
C SER A 59 -4.40 -7.29 -10.21
N ARG A 60 -3.44 -8.10 -10.70
CA ARG A 60 -3.21 -9.48 -10.24
C ARG A 60 -2.79 -9.52 -8.78
N CYS A 61 -1.71 -8.82 -8.42
CA CYS A 61 -1.19 -8.84 -7.06
C CYS A 61 -2.18 -8.21 -6.08
N ASN A 62 -2.88 -7.15 -6.49
CA ASN A 62 -3.91 -6.53 -5.64
C ASN A 62 -5.01 -7.54 -5.28
N ARG A 63 -5.57 -8.22 -6.30
CA ARG A 63 -6.58 -9.26 -6.11
C ARG A 63 -6.08 -10.42 -5.25
N GLU A 64 -4.88 -10.93 -5.52
CA GLU A 64 -4.34 -12.10 -4.81
C GLU A 64 -3.96 -11.80 -3.36
N ARG A 65 -3.45 -10.60 -3.08
CA ARG A 65 -3.16 -10.18 -1.70
C ARG A 65 -4.43 -10.13 -0.87
N GLY A 66 -5.51 -9.55 -1.42
CA GLY A 66 -6.80 -9.44 -0.75
C GLY A 66 -6.71 -8.70 0.59
N HIS A 67 -6.78 -9.44 1.70
CA HIS A 67 -6.65 -8.90 3.06
C HIS A 67 -5.41 -9.39 3.80
N ALA A 68 -4.52 -10.13 3.12
CA ALA A 68 -3.24 -10.55 3.68
C ALA A 68 -2.43 -9.33 4.13
N THR A 69 -1.70 -9.48 5.23
CA THR A 69 -0.94 -8.35 5.75
C THR A 69 0.25 -8.02 4.86
N PRO A 70 0.72 -6.76 4.82
CA PRO A 70 1.95 -6.41 4.11
C PRO A 70 3.11 -7.36 4.44
N ALA A 71 3.33 -7.69 5.71
CA ALA A 71 4.39 -8.61 6.12
C ALA A 71 4.19 -10.04 5.58
N ASP A 72 2.97 -10.58 5.66
CA ASP A 72 2.69 -11.93 5.13
C ASP A 72 2.84 -11.97 3.60
N TRP A 73 2.43 -10.90 2.93
CA TRP A 73 2.50 -10.83 1.47
C TRP A 73 3.92 -10.61 0.96
N LEU A 74 4.76 -9.87 1.68
CA LEU A 74 6.19 -9.78 1.39
C LEU A 74 6.87 -11.15 1.52
N ALA A 75 6.55 -11.90 2.58
CA ALA A 75 7.03 -13.27 2.73
C ALA A 75 6.55 -14.17 1.57
N GLU A 76 5.30 -14.03 1.14
CA GLU A 76 4.77 -14.72 -0.03
C GLU A 76 5.49 -14.34 -1.33
N CYS A 77 5.81 -13.06 -1.53
CA CYS A 77 6.62 -12.63 -2.67
C CYS A 77 7.98 -13.34 -2.67
N GLY A 78 8.64 -13.45 -1.51
CA GLY A 78 9.87 -14.22 -1.36
C GLY A 78 9.70 -15.69 -1.71
N ARG A 79 8.63 -16.35 -1.23
CA ARG A 79 8.32 -17.74 -1.60
C ARG A 79 8.11 -17.95 -3.11
N ARG A 80 7.66 -16.92 -3.82
CA ARG A 80 7.50 -16.92 -5.28
C ARG A 80 8.77 -16.54 -6.05
N GLY A 81 9.87 -16.26 -5.36
CA GLY A 81 11.10 -15.76 -5.98
C GLY A 81 10.98 -14.34 -6.55
N TRP A 82 10.07 -13.53 -6.01
CA TRP A 82 9.96 -12.11 -6.37
C TRP A 82 10.77 -11.25 -5.40
N GLU A 83 11.29 -10.14 -5.91
CA GLU A 83 12.00 -9.12 -5.15
C GLU A 83 11.09 -7.90 -4.97
N PRO A 84 10.17 -7.89 -3.97
CA PRO A 84 9.26 -6.77 -3.78
C PRO A 84 10.01 -5.49 -3.39
N ASP A 85 9.38 -4.35 -3.62
CA ASP A 85 9.89 -3.02 -3.24
C ASP A 85 9.59 -2.77 -1.76
N VAL A 86 10.40 -3.40 -0.89
CA VAL A 86 10.22 -3.37 0.58
C VAL A 86 10.31 -1.93 1.11
N ASP A 87 11.23 -1.14 0.56
CA ASP A 87 11.46 0.24 0.99
C ASP A 87 10.22 1.11 0.78
N THR A 88 9.55 1.00 -0.37
CA THR A 88 8.30 1.72 -0.64
C THR A 88 7.19 1.31 0.32
N VAL A 89 7.05 0.01 0.61
CA VAL A 89 6.06 -0.50 1.56
C VAL A 89 6.32 0.04 2.97
N VAL A 90 7.53 -0.10 3.49
CA VAL A 90 7.91 0.34 4.83
C VAL A 90 7.84 1.87 4.95
N GLY A 91 8.33 2.58 3.94
CA GLY A 91 8.26 4.04 3.87
C GLY A 91 6.82 4.55 3.92
N SER A 92 5.91 3.92 3.18
CA SER A 92 4.48 4.25 3.17
C SER A 92 3.81 3.96 4.52
N LEU A 93 4.09 2.79 5.14
CA LEU A 93 3.58 2.49 6.49
C LEU A 93 4.05 3.51 7.53
N ARG A 94 5.33 3.91 7.50
CA ARG A 94 5.87 4.94 8.39
C ARG A 94 5.24 6.32 8.13
N ALA A 95 5.01 6.66 6.86
CA ALA A 95 4.32 7.90 6.50
C ALA A 95 2.87 7.91 6.98
N LEU A 96 2.17 6.78 6.86
CA LEU A 96 0.81 6.62 7.36
C LEU A 96 0.76 6.76 8.88
N ASP A 97 1.72 6.19 9.60
CA ASP A 97 1.77 6.28 11.06
C ASP A 97 1.90 7.74 11.52
N ARG A 98 2.83 8.50 10.91
CA ARG A 98 2.97 9.94 11.13
C ARG A 98 1.68 10.70 10.77
N ALA A 99 1.07 10.40 9.63
CA ALA A 99 -0.16 11.05 9.21
C ALA A 99 -1.32 10.80 10.20
N ILE A 100 -1.43 9.59 10.76
CA ILE A 100 -2.43 9.24 11.77
C ILE A 100 -2.14 9.94 13.11
N ALA A 101 -0.88 10.14 13.46
CA ALA A 101 -0.49 10.90 14.64
C ALA A 101 -0.87 12.38 14.51
N THR A 102 -0.63 12.99 13.34
CA THR A 102 -0.95 14.40 13.07
C THR A 102 -2.43 14.66 12.84
N ARG A 103 -3.09 13.89 11.97
CA ARG A 103 -4.48 14.14 11.55
C ARG A 103 -5.52 13.56 12.52
N GLY A 104 -5.16 12.55 13.32
CA GLY A 104 -6.09 11.86 14.20
C GLY A 104 -7.15 11.01 13.48
N GLY A 105 -8.20 10.61 14.20
CA GLY A 105 -9.39 9.94 13.65
C GLY A 105 -9.26 8.45 13.29
N GLN A 106 -8.06 7.93 13.01
CA GLN A 106 -7.87 6.55 12.53
C GLN A 106 -7.54 5.54 13.66
N ARG A 107 -8.26 5.60 14.79
CA ARG A 107 -7.97 4.75 15.97
C ARG A 107 -7.97 3.25 15.65
N ARG A 108 -8.86 2.79 14.76
CA ARG A 108 -8.99 1.38 14.36
C ARG A 108 -7.79 0.86 13.55
N ALA A 109 -7.12 1.72 12.78
CA ALA A 109 -5.96 1.33 11.98
C ALA A 109 -4.67 1.18 12.80
N ARG A 110 -4.55 1.92 13.91
CA ARG A 110 -3.29 2.02 14.70
C ARG A 110 -2.73 0.67 15.16
N PRO A 111 -3.51 -0.26 15.76
CA PRO A 111 -2.96 -1.54 16.21
C PRO A 111 -2.43 -2.39 15.07
N TYR A 112 -3.15 -2.39 13.93
CA TYR A 112 -2.72 -3.11 12.72
C TYR A 112 -1.41 -2.54 12.19
N LEU A 113 -1.35 -1.22 12.02
CA LEU A 113 -0.18 -0.51 11.50
C LEU A 113 1.06 -0.73 12.37
N ALA A 114 0.92 -0.56 13.69
CA ALA A 114 2.00 -0.80 14.63
C ALA A 114 2.49 -2.27 14.58
N GLY A 115 1.57 -3.22 14.43
CA GLY A 115 1.90 -4.63 14.24
C GLY A 115 2.70 -4.90 12.97
N GLN A 116 2.35 -4.24 11.86
CA GLN A 116 3.10 -4.36 10.60
C GLN A 116 4.49 -3.76 10.70
N LEU A 117 4.62 -2.56 11.28
CA LEU A 117 5.90 -1.89 11.44
C LEU A 117 6.90 -2.70 12.29
N ARG A 118 6.44 -3.36 13.36
CA ARG A 118 7.28 -4.25 14.18
C ARG A 118 7.75 -5.51 13.46
N ARG A 119 6.97 -6.01 12.48
CA ARG A 119 7.31 -7.21 11.72
C ARG A 119 8.25 -6.92 10.55
N LEU A 120 8.41 -5.65 10.20
CA LEU A 120 9.17 -5.16 9.04
C LEU A 120 10.35 -4.26 9.45
N SER A 121 10.63 -4.17 10.75
CA SER A 121 11.76 -3.45 11.35
C SER A 121 12.95 -4.37 11.55
#